data_AF-M7MX54-F1
#
_entry.id   AF-M7MX54-F1
#
_cell.length_a   1.000
_cell.length_b   1.000
_cell.length_c   1.000
_cell.angle_alpha   90.00
_cell.angle_beta   90.00
_cell.angle_gamma   90.00
#
_symmetry.space_group_name_H-M   'P 1'
#
loop_
_entity.id
_entity.type
_entity.pdbx_description
1 polymer ?
#
loop_
_entity_poly.entity_id
_entity_poly.type
_entity_poly.pdbx_seq_one_letter_code
_entity_poly.pdbx_strand_id
1 'polypeptide(L)' 'MAAMKPRTGDGPMEVTKEGRSLIMRVPIDGGGRLVVELNADEAAELRECLVGATE' A
#
# COMPACT_ATOMS: atom_id res chain seq x y z
N MET A 1 10.29 14.39 28.44
CA MET A 1 10.52 13.67 27.17
C MET A 1 9.17 13.14 26.71
N ALA A 2 8.68 13.53 25.53
CA ALA A 2 7.46 12.92 24.99
C ALA A 2 7.83 11.57 24.39
N ALA A 3 7.27 10.48 24.92
CA ALA A 3 7.32 9.18 24.27
C ALA A 3 6.49 9.29 22.99
N MET A 4 7.15 9.56 21.86
CA MET A 4 6.48 9.43 20.56
C MET A 4 6.11 7.96 20.41
N LYS A 5 4.79 7.69 20.31
CA LYS A 5 4.27 6.37 19.98
C LYS A 5 5.05 5.85 18.75
N PRO A 6 5.53 4.58 18.73
CA PRO A 6 6.19 4.04 17.55
C PRO A 6 5.28 4.29 16.35
N ARG A 7 5.76 5.06 15.36
CA ARG A 7 5.00 5.34 14.16
C ARG A 7 4.93 4.03 13.38
N THR A 8 3.89 3.24 13.58
CA THR A 8 3.65 1.95 12.90
C THR A 8 3.26 2.14 11.42
N GLY A 9 3.87 3.10 10.73
CA GLY A 9 3.56 3.46 9.34
C GLY A 9 4.69 4.10 8.54
N ASP A 10 5.90 4.27 9.10
CA ASP A 10 7.05 4.90 8.41
C ASP A 10 7.78 3.95 7.42
N GLY A 11 7.15 2.86 7.00
CA GLY A 11 7.74 1.90 6.06
C GLY A 11 7.37 2.22 4.60
N PRO A 12 8.17 1.80 3.61
CA PRO A 12 7.87 2.00 2.20
C PRO A 12 6.52 1.37 1.81
N MET A 13 6.00 1.71 0.64
CA MET A 13 4.87 0.95 0.08
C MET A 13 5.26 -0.53 -0.07
N GLU A 14 4.34 -1.43 0.30
CA GLU A 14 4.54 -2.88 0.25
C GLU A 14 3.36 -3.56 -0.45
N VAL A 15 3.63 -4.62 -1.21
CA VAL A 15 2.60 -5.49 -1.79
C VAL A 15 2.97 -6.94 -1.53
N THR A 16 2.07 -7.72 -0.94
CA THR A 16 2.27 -9.15 -0.65
C THR A 16 1.13 -9.99 -1.20
N LYS A 17 1.43 -11.16 -1.76
CA LYS A 17 0.40 -12.12 -2.20
C LYS A 17 -0.01 -12.99 -1.01
N GLU A 18 -1.29 -12.96 -0.65
CA GLU A 18 -1.86 -13.77 0.42
C GLU A 18 -2.97 -14.66 -0.18
N GLY A 19 -2.65 -15.93 -0.42
CA GLY A 19 -3.54 -16.85 -1.11
C GLY A 19 -3.82 -16.42 -2.56
N ARG A 20 -5.07 -16.06 -2.84
CA ARG A 20 -5.53 -15.59 -4.17
C ARG A 20 -5.53 -14.07 -4.31
N SER A 21 -5.35 -13.33 -3.22
CA SER A 21 -5.42 -11.88 -3.19
C SER A 21 -4.02 -11.26 -3.07
N LEU A 22 -3.92 -9.99 -3.44
CA LEU A 22 -2.77 -9.12 -3.20
C LEU A 22 -3.15 -8.12 -2.10
N ILE A 23 -2.32 -8.01 -1.09
CA ILE A 23 -2.46 -7.04 -0.01
C ILE A 23 -1.44 -5.92 -0.24
N MET A 24 -1.94 -4.74 -0.60
CA MET A 24 -1.14 -3.52 -0.77
C MET A 24 -1.22 -2.67 0.50
N ARG A 25 -0.08 -2.20 0.98
CA ARG A 25 0.06 -1.34 2.16
C ARG A 25 0.75 -0.04 1.76
N VAL A 26 0.04 1.08 1.89
CA VAL A 26 0.52 2.41 1.50
C VAL A 26 0.68 3.29 2.75
N PRO A 27 1.86 3.85 3.03
CA PRO A 27 2.03 4.81 4.12
C PRO A 27 1.25 6.11 3.83
N ILE A 28 0.62 6.70 4.85
CA ILE A 28 -0.16 7.93 4.72
C ILE A 28 0.48 9.05 5.52
N ASP A 29 0.50 10.26 4.95
CA ASP A 29 0.90 11.47 5.65
C ASP A 29 -0.03 11.73 6.85
N GLY A 30 0.54 11.79 8.05
CA GLY A 30 -0.22 11.86 9.32
C GLY A 30 -0.20 10.56 10.13
N GLY A 31 0.37 9.49 9.58
CA GLY A 31 0.66 8.24 10.27
C GLY A 31 -0.33 7.12 9.98
N GLY A 32 0.16 5.89 10.11
CA GLY A 32 -0.60 4.69 9.77
C GLY A 32 -0.36 4.21 8.34
N ARG A 33 -1.14 3.20 7.93
CA ARG A 33 -1.06 2.61 6.59
C ARG A 33 -2.48 2.38 6.07
N LEU A 34 -2.72 2.77 4.82
CA LEU A 34 -3.87 2.28 4.07
C LEU A 34 -3.57 0.83 3.66
N VAL A 35 -4.49 -0.08 3.94
CA VAL A 35 -4.39 -1.48 3.50
C VAL A 35 -5.51 -1.74 2.51
N VAL A 36 -5.16 -2.20 1.33
CA VAL A 36 -6.08 -2.52 0.24
C VAL A 36 -5.87 -3.97 -0.16
N GLU A 37 -6.95 -4.73 -0.26
CA GLU A 37 -6.96 -6.07 -0.85
C GLU A 37 -7.42 -5.95 -2.31
N LEU A 38 -6.69 -6.59 -3.22
CA LEU A 38 -6.96 -6.62 -4.64
C LEU A 38 -6.96 -8.06 -5.13
N ASN A 39 -7.85 -8.39 -6.05
CA ASN A 39 -7.69 -9.59 -6.86
C ASN A 39 -6.66 -9.36 -8.01
N ALA A 40 -6.40 -10.40 -8.80
CA ALA A 40 -5.40 -10.34 -9.87
C ALA A 40 -5.76 -9.35 -10.99
N ASP A 41 -7.05 -9.26 -11.35
CA ASP A 41 -7.53 -8.40 -12.43
C ASP A 41 -7.50 -6.93 -11.99
N GLU A 42 -7.95 -6.62 -10.78
CA GLU A 42 -7.90 -5.27 -10.19
C GLU A 42 -6.46 -4.76 -10.06
N ALA A 43 -5.52 -5.64 -9.69
CA ALA A 43 -4.11 -5.28 -9.61
C ALA A 43 -3.50 -5.00 -10.99
N ALA A 44 -3.93 -5.71 -12.03
CA ALA A 44 -3.49 -5.48 -13.41
C ALA A 44 -4.01 -4.13 -13.93
N GLU A 45 -5.30 -3.83 -13.68
CA GLU A 45 -5.91 -2.55 -14.04
C GLU A 45 -5.22 -1.38 -13.32
N LEU A 46 -4.97 -1.51 -12.01
CA LEU A 46 -4.23 -0.49 -11.24
C LEU A 46 -2.84 -0.23 -11.83
N ARG A 47 -2.13 -1.28 -12.24
CA ARG A 47 -0.82 -1.14 -12.89
C ARG A 47 -0.92 -0.33 -14.18
N GLU A 48 -1.91 -0.59 -15.02
CA GLU A 48 -2.10 0.14 -16.29
C GLU A 48 -2.40 1.61 -16.04
N CYS A 49 -3.28 1.94 -15.08
CA CYS A 49 -3.56 3.31 -14.70
C CYS A 49 -2.30 4.05 -14.21
N LEU A 50 -1.47 3.40 -13.39
CA LEU A 50 -0.24 3.99 -12.87
C LEU A 50 0.81 4.22 -13.97
N VAL A 51 1.00 3.26 -14.87
CA VAL A 51 1.90 3.43 -16.03
C VAL A 51 1.44 4.62 -16.87
N GLY A 52 0.17 4.68 -17.27
CA GLY A 52 -0.35 5.79 -18.07
C GLY A 52 -0.31 7.16 -17.38
N ALA A 53 -0.19 7.21 -16.06
CA ALA A 53 -0.05 8.46 -15.30
C ALA A 53 1.42 8.87 -15.04
N THR A 54 2.38 8.00 -15.34
CA THR A 54 3.82 8.23 -15.06
C THR A 54 4.69 8.26 -16.32
N GLU A 55 4.08 8.04 -17.50
CA GLU A 55 4.68 8.20 -18.83
C GLU A 55 4.48 9.61 -19.42
#